data_AF-A0A059FH85-F1
#
_entry.id   AF-A0A059FH85-F1
#
_cell.length_a   1.000
_cell.length_b   1.000
_cell.length_c   1.000
_cell.angle_alpha   90.00
_cell.angle_beta   90.00
_cell.angle_gamma   90.00
#
_symmetry.space_group_name_H-M   'P 1'
#
loop_
_entity.id
_entity.type
_entity.pdbx_description
1 polymer ?
#
loop_
_entity_poly.entity_id
_entity_poly.type
_entity_poly.pdbx_seq_one_letter_code
_entity_poly.pdbx_strand_id
1 'polypeptide(L)'
;MLNQFLKFDKLIGAKLITILYYLGLIGIVLGLIAGVLSGLGTMVSYSFFGGIGLVIASLIGAVVGLLFWRFVCELYMLLFRMADDLRDIKVAKTPPAL
;
A
#
# COMPACT_ATOMS: atom_id res chain seq x y z
N MET A 1 22.89 -3.54 -15.55
CA MET A 1 22.37 -4.48 -14.51
C MET A 1 21.01 -4.06 -13.92
N LEU A 2 20.59 -2.79 -13.99
CA LEU A 2 19.26 -2.34 -13.55
C LEU A 2 18.07 -2.79 -14.44
N ASN A 3 18.35 -3.20 -15.68
CA ASN A 3 17.33 -3.48 -16.68
C ASN A 3 16.68 -4.87 -16.55
N GLN A 4 17.13 -5.70 -15.61
CA GLN A 4 16.60 -7.05 -15.38
C GLN A 4 15.46 -7.07 -14.36
N PHE A 5 15.39 -6.05 -13.49
CA PHE A 5 14.29 -5.84 -12.56
C PHE A 5 13.07 -5.16 -13.20
N LEU A 6 13.23 -4.61 -14.42
CA LEU A 6 12.17 -3.96 -15.20
C LEU A 6 11.56 -4.88 -16.26
N LYS A 7 11.85 -6.18 -16.23
CA LYS A 7 11.16 -7.15 -17.10
C LYS A 7 9.92 -7.68 -16.38
N PHE A 8 8.78 -7.09 -16.71
CA PHE A 8 7.41 -7.56 -16.43
C PHE A 8 7.07 -8.90 -17.14
N ASP A 9 8.05 -9.77 -17.39
CA ASP A 9 7.86 -11.02 -18.14
C ASP A 9 7.33 -12.18 -17.27
N LYS A 10 7.36 -12.04 -15.95
CA LYS A 10 6.78 -13.00 -15.02
C LYS A 10 5.78 -12.24 -14.17
N LEU A 11 4.51 -12.66 -14.21
CA LEU A 11 3.47 -12.27 -13.25
C LEU A 11 3.97 -12.60 -11.83
N ILE A 12 4.75 -11.68 -11.25
CA ILE A 12 5.15 -11.66 -9.83
C ILE A 12 4.11 -10.83 -9.05
N GLY A 13 2.88 -10.70 -9.58
CA GLY A 13 1.84 -9.82 -9.07
C GLY A 13 1.61 -9.99 -7.57
N ALA A 14 1.32 -11.22 -7.13
CA ALA A 14 1.07 -11.52 -5.72
C ALA A 14 2.28 -11.22 -4.79
N LYS A 15 3.50 -11.51 -5.23
CA LYS A 15 4.71 -11.27 -4.43
C LYS A 15 5.05 -9.78 -4.33
N LEU A 16 4.87 -9.04 -5.43
CA LEU A 16 5.11 -7.60 -5.48
C LEU A 16 4.14 -6.83 -4.57
N ILE A 17 2.85 -7.21 -4.57
CA ILE A 17 1.85 -6.58 -3.71
C ILE A 17 2.16 -6.79 -2.23
N THR A 18 2.68 -7.96 -1.85
CA THR A 18 3.10 -8.22 -0.47
C THR A 18 4.20 -7.25 -0.03
N ILE A 19 5.20 -6.99 -0.88
CA ILE A 19 6.26 -6.01 -0.62
C ILE A 19 5.69 -4.59 -0.51
N LEU A 20 4.80 -4.22 -1.44
CA LEU A 20 4.09 -2.94 -1.41
C LEU A 20 3.31 -2.76 -0.10
N TYR A 21 2.58 -3.79 0.34
CA TYR A 21 1.78 -3.75 1.57
C TYR A 21 2.64 -3.35 2.78
N TYR A 22 3.78 -4.01 2.98
CA TYR A 22 4.70 -3.66 4.06
C TYR A 22 5.28 -2.26 3.90
N LEU A 23 5.62 -1.84 2.68
CA LEU A 23 6.14 -0.50 2.41
C LEU A 23 5.13 0.59 2.79
N GLY A 24 3.85 0.44 2.42
CA GLY A 24 2.81 1.39 2.81
C GLY A 24 2.51 1.37 4.30
N LEU A 25 2.58 0.21 4.95
CA LEU A 25 2.43 0.10 6.40
C LEU A 25 3.54 0.86 7.14
N ILE A 26 4.80 0.72 6.68
CA ILE A 26 5.92 1.53 7.18
C ILE A 26 5.66 3.02 6.94
N GLY A 27 5.17 3.39 5.75
CA GLY A 27 4.82 4.77 5.42
C GLY A 27 3.76 5.37 6.35
N ILE A 28 2.72 4.61 6.70
CA ILE A 28 1.66 5.04 7.62
C ILE A 28 2.21 5.22 9.04
N VAL A 29 3.05 4.29 9.50
CA VAL A 29 3.69 4.39 10.83
C VAL A 29 4.60 5.61 10.90
N LEU A 30 5.44 5.82 9.88
CA LEU A 30 6.30 7.00 9.80
C LEU A 30 5.48 8.30 9.72
N GLY A 31 4.41 8.30 8.94
CA GLY A 31 3.48 9.43 8.83
C GLY A 31 2.80 9.76 10.17
N LEU A 32 2.39 8.75 10.93
CA LEU A 32 1.86 8.93 12.28
C LEU A 32 2.90 9.56 13.21
N ILE A 33 4.11 9.01 13.26
CA ILE A 33 5.20 9.54 14.10
C ILE A 33 5.51 10.99 13.72
N ALA A 34 5.67 11.27 12.43
CA ALA A 34 5.92 12.62 11.92
C ALA A 34 4.77 13.59 12.27
N GLY A 35 3.51 13.15 12.13
CA GLY A 35 2.34 13.93 12.49
C GLY A 35 2.25 14.24 13.99
N VAL A 36 2.55 13.27 14.85
CA VAL A 36 2.59 13.46 16.30
C VAL A 36 3.72 14.41 16.70
N LEU A 37 4.93 14.22 16.16
CA LEU A 37 6.07 15.12 16.40
C LEU A 37 5.77 16.56 15.93
N SER A 38 5.12 16.71 14.78
CA SER A 38 4.70 18.02 14.26
C SER A 38 3.64 18.68 15.15
N GLY A 39 2.69 17.89 15.67
CA GLY A 39 1.70 18.36 16.62
C GLY A 39 2.33 18.84 17.94
N LEU A 40 3.27 18.06 18.49
CA LEU A 40 4.05 18.43 19.67
C LEU A 40 4.86 19.72 19.45
N GLY A 41 5.55 19.85 18.31
CA GLY A 41 6.27 21.07 17.95
C GLY A 41 5.34 22.29 17.87
N THR A 42 4.15 22.10 17.31
CA THR A 42 3.14 23.16 17.21
C THR A 42 2.60 23.59 18.58
N MET A 43 2.48 22.66 19.55
CA MET A 43 2.10 23.00 20.93
C MET A 43 3.10 23.95 21.59
N VAL A 44 4.39 23.76 21.31
CA VAL A 44 5.47 24.55 21.91
C VAL A 44 5.66 25.88 21.19
N SER A 45 5.57 25.91 19.85
CA SER A 45 5.95 27.07 19.05
C SER A 45 4.82 28.02 18.68
N TYR A 46 3.56 27.55 18.59
CA TYR A 46 2.45 28.35 18.08
C TYR A 46 1.24 28.38 19.01
N SER A 47 0.66 27.21 19.29
CA SER A 47 -0.57 27.12 20.08
C SER A 47 -0.76 25.71 20.61
N PHE A 48 -0.96 25.61 21.93
CA PHE A 48 -1.20 24.35 22.61
C PHE A 48 -2.43 23.62 22.06
N PHE A 49 -3.56 24.32 21.88
CA PHE A 49 -4.78 23.73 21.32
C PHE A 49 -4.62 23.33 19.84
N GLY A 50 -3.87 24.10 19.05
CA GLY A 50 -3.59 23.76 17.65
C GLY A 50 -2.77 22.48 17.52
N GLY A 51 -1.77 22.30 18.39
CA GLY A 51 -0.97 21.09 18.43
C GLY A 51 -1.76 19.85 18.86
N ILE A 52 -2.69 19.97 19.82
CA ILE A 52 -3.60 18.87 20.20
C ILE A 52 -4.45 18.43 19.01
N GLY A 53 -5.01 19.40 18.28
CA GLY A 53 -5.78 19.12 17.07
C GLY A 53 -4.98 18.33 16.03
N LEU A 54 -3.71 18.69 15.82
CA LEU A 54 -2.81 17.98 14.90
C LEU A 54 -2.50 16.55 15.36
N VAL A 55 -2.28 16.32 16.65
CA VAL A 55 -2.04 14.97 17.19
C VAL A 55 -3.28 14.08 17.04
N ILE A 56 -4.48 14.62 17.31
CA ILE A 56 -5.73 13.87 17.12
C ILE A 56 -5.94 13.59 15.63
N ALA A 57 -5.72 14.58 14.77
CA ALA A 57 -5.85 14.41 13.32
C ALA A 57 -4.86 13.38 12.77
N SER A 58 -3.63 13.31 13.27
CA SER A 58 -2.64 12.32 12.84
C SER A 58 -3.01 10.90 13.29
N LEU A 59 -3.57 10.73 14.49
CA LEU A 59 -4.10 9.45 14.95
C LEU A 59 -5.27 8.97 14.08
N ILE A 60 -6.26 9.84 13.84
CA ILE A 60 -7.40 9.53 12.98
C ILE A 60 -6.92 9.23 11.55
N GLY A 61 -6.02 10.07 11.03
CA GLY A 61 -5.42 9.91 9.71
C GLY A 61 -4.67 8.59 9.55
N ALA A 62 -3.97 8.11 10.59
CA ALA A 62 -3.30 6.83 10.58
C ALA A 62 -4.28 5.65 10.53
N VAL A 63 -5.37 5.71 11.30
CA VAL A 63 -6.41 4.66 11.28
C VAL A 63 -7.10 4.60 9.92
N VAL A 64 -7.53 5.77 9.41
CA VAL A 64 -8.17 5.87 8.08
C VAL A 64 -7.19 5.44 6.99
N GLY A 65 -5.93 5.88 7.08
CA GLY A 65 -4.87 5.50 6.15
C GLY A 65 -4.62 3.99 6.13
N LEU A 66 -4.64 3.33 7.29
CA LEU A 66 -4.47 1.87 7.40
C LEU A 66 -5.65 1.12 6.78
N LEU A 67 -6.89 1.55 7.05
CA LEU A 67 -8.09 0.97 6.44
C LEU A 67 -8.09 1.15 4.92
N PHE A 68 -7.79 2.36 4.45
CA PHE A 68 -7.71 2.68 3.04
C PHE A 68 -6.61 1.88 2.34
N TRP A 69 -5.42 1.79 2.94
CA TRP A 69 -4.31 1.01 2.41
C TRP A 69 -4.68 -0.47 2.27
N ARG A 70 -5.34 -1.04 3.28
CA ARG A 70 -5.81 -2.43 3.25
C ARG A 70 -6.80 -2.66 2.11
N PHE A 71 -7.76 -1.76 1.94
CA PHE A 71 -8.73 -1.83 0.83
C PHE A 71 -8.04 -1.78 -0.54
N VAL A 72 -7.08 -0.87 -0.73
CA VAL A 72 -6.33 -0.74 -1.98
C VAL A 72 -5.49 -1.99 -2.27
N CYS A 73 -4.78 -2.52 -1.27
CA CYS A 73 -4.01 -3.75 -1.44
C CYS A 73 -4.90 -4.95 -1.80
N GLU A 74 -6.07 -5.07 -1.19
CA GLU A 74 -7.05 -6.12 -1.49
C GLU A 74 -7.60 -6.00 -2.92
N LEU A 75 -7.91 -4.78 -3.36
CA LEU A 75 -8.32 -4.52 -4.74
C LEU A 75 -7.24 -4.92 -5.75
N TYR A 76 -5.98 -4.57 -5.50
CA TYR A 76 -4.88 -4.97 -6.37
C TYR A 76 -4.70 -6.50 -6.42
N MET A 77 -4.73 -7.18 -5.27
CA MET A 77 -4.64 -8.65 -5.23
C MET A 77 -5.76 -9.30 -6.04
N LEU A 78 -6.98 -8.77 -5.92
CA LEU A 78 -8.15 -9.25 -6.65
C LEU A 78 -7.98 -9.07 -8.17
N LEU A 79 -7.47 -7.91 -8.62
CA LEU A 79 -7.17 -7.67 -10.04
C LEU A 79 -6.14 -8.66 -10.60
N PHE A 80 -5.04 -8.89 -9.88
CA PHE A 80 -4.02 -9.86 -10.31
C PHE A 80 -4.57 -11.29 -10.34
N ARG A 81 -5.38 -11.67 -9.35
CA ARG A 81 -6.03 -12.98 -9.34
C ARG A 81 -6.96 -13.18 -10.54
N MET A 82 -7.76 -12.18 -10.89
CA MET A 82 -8.60 -12.23 -12.09
C MET A 82 -7.78 -12.35 -13.38
N ALA A 83 -6.63 -11.68 -13.45
CA ALA A 83 -5.73 -11.79 -14.60
C ALA A 83 -5.12 -13.20 -14.73
N ASP A 84 -4.76 -13.82 -13.61
CA ASP A 84 -4.27 -15.20 -13.57
C ASP A 84 -5.38 -16.20 -13.99
N ASP A 85 -6.58 -16.06 -13.44
CA ASP A 85 -7.74 -16.93 -13.78
C ASP A 85 -8.07 -16.88 -15.29
N LEU A 86 -8.04 -15.69 -15.90
CA LEU A 86 -8.24 -15.53 -17.35
C LEU A 86 -7.14 -16.21 -18.19
N ARG A 87 -5.90 -16.22 -17.69
CA ARG A 87 -4.78 -16.88 -18.36
C ARG A 87 -4.95 -18.39 -18.35
N ASP A 88 -5.42 -18.96 -17.25
CA ASP A 88 -5.69 -20.39 -17.11
C ASP A 88 -6.82 -20.85 -18.05
N ILE A 89 -7.90 -20.07 -18.16
CA ILE A 89 -8.98 -20.33 -19.12
C ILE A 89 -8.46 -20.33 -20.57
N LYS A 90 -7.58 -19.38 -20.92
CA LYS A 90 -6.99 -19.31 -22.26
C LYS A 90 -6.15 -20.56 -22.59
N VAL A 91 -5.37 -21.05 -21.63
CA VAL A 91 -4.54 -22.25 -21.79
C VAL A 91 -5.42 -23.50 -21.93
N ALA A 92 -6.47 -23.63 -21.12
CA ALA A 92 -7.40 -24.77 -21.20
C ALA A 92 -8.13 -24.87 -22.54
N LYS A 93 -8.33 -23.75 -23.25
CA LYS A 93 -9.03 -23.71 -24.54
C LYS A 93 -8.12 -24.08 -25.74
N THR A 94 -6.79 -24.08 -25.58
CA THR A 94 -5.86 -24.51 -26.64
C THR A 94 -5.63 -26.03 -26.58
N PRO A 95 -6.00 -26.82 -27.62
CA PRO A 95 -5.75 -28.26 -27.65
C PRO A 95 -4.24 -28.57 -27.68
N PRO A 96 -3.80 -29.74 -27.18
CA PRO A 96 -2.39 -30.15 -27.28
C PRO A 96 -1.99 -30.15 -28.76
N ALA A 97 -0.91 -29.43 -29.08
CA ALA A 97 -0.31 -29.49 -30.39
C ALA A 97 0.15 -30.93 -30.63
N LEU A 98 -0.56 -31.63 -31.52
CA LEU A 98 -0.18 -32.93 -32.09
C LEU A 98 1.11 -32.78 -32.91
#